data_AF-A0A4V6JHT4-F1
#
_entry.id   AF-A0A4V6JHT4-F1
#
_cell.length_a   1.000
_cell.length_b   1.000
_cell.length_c   1.000
_cell.angle_alpha   90.00
_cell.angle_beta   90.00
_cell.angle_gamma   90.00
#
_symmetry.space_group_name_H-M   'P 1'
#
loop_
_entity.id
_entity.type
_entity.pdbx_description
1 polymer ?
#
loop_
_entity_poly.entity_id
_entity_poly.type
_entity_poly.pdbx_seq_one_letter_code
_entity_poly.pdbx_strand_id
1 'polypeptide(L)'
;MAIETLLTPIDADSPCGDNLEYDADFLAMEQACAGKAEQQFGDTIIPAEAPDWVQVERLATALHERTKDLRVMLPLTRAWTQLRGLQGYADGLTLIHQALDRYWEPLLPLLEFDGEADPLFRINVLADLGDKSALTSCVRSAWLLKSAAGEITLRDACSLLDGSKQECATFPGGRAVCRMSWPSRSSRR
;
A
#
# COMPACT_ATOMS: atom_id res chain seq x y z
N MET A 1 5.08 -10.85 10.30
CA MET A 1 3.74 -11.14 10.81
C MET A 1 2.97 -11.92 9.75
N ALA A 2 2.19 -12.93 10.12
CA ALA A 2 1.38 -13.67 9.16
C ALA A 2 0.09 -12.90 8.85
N ILE A 3 -0.28 -12.79 7.57
CA ILE A 3 -1.52 -12.13 7.12
C ILE A 3 -2.75 -12.72 7.84
N GLU A 4 -2.75 -14.03 8.09
CA GLU A 4 -3.82 -14.72 8.83
C GLU A 4 -4.05 -14.17 10.23
N THR A 5 -3.01 -13.70 10.92
CA THR A 5 -3.15 -13.09 12.25
C THR A 5 -3.92 -11.77 12.15
N LEU A 6 -3.64 -10.95 11.13
CA LEU A 6 -4.34 -9.70 10.90
C LEU A 6 -5.80 -9.91 10.47
N LEU A 7 -6.13 -11.08 9.93
CA LEU A 7 -7.48 -11.48 9.53
C LEU A 7 -8.22 -12.29 10.59
N THR A 8 -7.62 -12.52 11.76
CA THR A 8 -8.32 -13.21 12.86
C THR A 8 -9.46 -12.31 13.36
N PRO A 9 -10.69 -12.84 13.54
CA PRO A 9 -11.82 -12.03 14.01
C PRO A 9 -11.51 -11.43 15.38
N ILE A 10 -11.97 -10.19 15.59
CA ILE A 10 -11.77 -9.47 16.87
C ILE A 10 -12.57 -10.15 17.98
N ASP A 11 -13.85 -10.39 17.72
CA ASP A 11 -14.77 -11.11 18.61
C ASP A 11 -15.73 -11.98 17.79
N ALA A 12 -16.41 -12.94 18.43
CA ALA A 12 -17.37 -13.83 17.78
C ALA A 12 -18.59 -13.08 17.21
N ASP A 13 -19.09 -12.06 17.92
CA ASP A 13 -20.29 -11.31 17.53
C ASP A 13 -19.94 -10.07 16.69
N SER A 14 -18.69 -9.58 16.81
CA SER A 14 -18.18 -8.41 16.10
C SER A 14 -16.82 -8.72 15.46
N PRO A 15 -16.77 -9.52 14.37
CA PRO A 15 -15.51 -10.00 13.80
C PRO A 15 -14.62 -8.87 13.26
N CYS A 16 -15.21 -7.74 12.90
CA CYS A 16 -14.49 -6.55 12.42
C CYS A 16 -14.16 -5.53 13.51
N GLY A 17 -14.65 -5.70 14.74
CA GLY A 17 -14.47 -4.73 15.82
C GLY A 17 -15.10 -3.36 15.53
N ASP A 18 -14.58 -2.34 16.21
CA ASP A 18 -15.19 -1.00 16.25
C ASP A 18 -14.66 -0.07 15.15
N ASN A 19 -15.45 0.95 14.80
CA ASN A 19 -14.95 2.10 14.03
C ASN A 19 -14.07 2.98 14.94
N LEU A 20 -12.78 3.08 14.60
CA LEU A 20 -11.76 3.77 15.39
C LEU A 20 -11.33 5.12 14.80
N GLU A 21 -12.15 5.77 13.96
CA GLU A 21 -11.78 7.00 13.26
C GLU A 21 -11.31 8.16 14.16
N TYR A 22 -11.76 8.21 15.41
CA TYR A 22 -11.34 9.21 16.40
C TYR A 22 -10.34 8.68 17.44
N ASP A 23 -9.92 7.42 17.32
CA ASP A 23 -8.94 6.82 18.21
C ASP A 23 -7.55 7.46 18.00
N ALA A 24 -6.81 7.64 19.09
CA ALA A 24 -5.51 8.30 19.05
C ALA A 24 -4.51 7.56 18.14
N ASP A 25 -4.53 6.22 18.10
CA ASP A 25 -3.62 5.45 17.25
C ASP A 25 -4.01 5.54 15.77
N PHE A 26 -5.31 5.65 15.47
CA PHE A 26 -5.81 5.87 14.11
C PHE A 26 -5.35 7.23 13.58
N LEU A 27 -5.58 8.30 14.36
CA LEU A 27 -5.16 9.65 13.99
C LEU A 27 -3.63 9.76 13.88
N ALA A 28 -2.89 9.10 14.77
CA ALA A 28 -1.43 9.04 14.69
C ALA A 28 -0.94 8.29 13.44
N MET A 29 -1.65 7.25 13.01
CA MET A 29 -1.33 6.49 11.79
C MET A 29 -1.55 7.37 10.55
N GLU A 30 -2.67 8.07 10.47
CA GLU A 30 -2.96 9.01 9.38
C GLU A 30 -1.90 10.11 9.31
N GLN A 31 -1.55 10.71 10.46
CA GLN A 31 -0.52 11.74 10.54
C GLN A 31 0.85 11.20 10.10
N ALA A 32 1.25 10.02 10.56
CA ALA A 32 2.50 9.39 10.16
C ALA A 32 2.53 9.06 8.65
N CYS A 33 1.38 8.68 8.07
CA CYS A 33 1.24 8.39 6.65
C CYS A 33 1.24 9.65 5.77
N ALA A 34 0.73 10.78 6.28
CA ALA A 34 0.74 12.05 5.58
C ALA A 34 2.13 12.69 5.56
N GLY A 35 2.93 12.50 6.62
CA GLY A 35 4.16 13.26 6.83
C GLY A 35 3.88 14.73 7.14
N LYS A 36 4.88 15.60 6.98
CA LYS A 36 4.69 17.05 7.11
C LYS A 36 5.05 17.72 5.80
N ALA A 37 4.14 18.56 5.30
CA ALA A 37 4.48 19.45 4.21
C ALA A 37 5.51 20.48 4.66
N GLU A 38 6.24 21.06 3.70
CA GLU A 38 7.08 22.23 3.97
C GLU A 38 6.21 23.37 4.52
N GLN A 39 6.67 24.03 5.58
CA GLN A 39 5.97 25.16 6.19
C GLN A 39 6.87 26.38 6.20
N GLN A 40 6.35 27.54 5.80
CA GLN A 40 7.08 28.80 5.86
C GLN A 40 6.44 29.73 6.90
N PHE A 41 7.21 30.11 7.92
CA PHE A 41 6.84 31.08 8.93
C PHE A 41 7.75 32.31 8.83
N GLY A 42 7.26 33.36 8.16
CA GLY A 42 8.08 34.53 7.82
C GLY A 42 9.26 34.12 6.94
N ASP A 43 10.48 34.28 7.46
CA ASP A 43 11.73 33.88 6.78
C ASP A 43 12.19 32.46 7.13
N THR A 44 11.50 31.77 8.06
CA THR A 44 11.88 30.40 8.47
C THR A 44 11.16 29.37 7.60
N ILE A 45 11.93 28.56 6.88
CA ILE A 45 11.42 27.42 6.12
C ILE A 45 11.65 26.15 6.94
N ILE A 46 10.57 25.48 7.31
CA ILE A 46 10.56 24.15 7.92
C ILE A 46 10.43 23.14 6.77
N PRO A 47 11.45 22.30 6.51
CA PRO A 47 11.43 21.38 5.39
C PRO A 47 10.34 20.32 5.56
N ALA A 48 9.87 19.78 4.43
CA ALA A 48 8.96 18.66 4.45
C ALA A 48 9.58 17.44 5.16
N GLU A 49 8.79 16.78 6.01
CA GLU A 49 9.15 15.53 6.66
C GLU A 49 8.45 14.40 5.91
N ALA A 50 9.23 13.46 5.39
CA ALA A 50 8.69 12.28 4.72
C ALA A 50 7.88 11.42 5.71
N PRO A 51 6.86 10.68 5.24
CA PRO A 51 6.12 9.74 6.08
C PRO A 51 7.04 8.72 6.77
N ASP A 52 6.78 8.45 8.05
CA ASP A 52 7.47 7.40 8.81
C ASP A 52 6.76 6.06 8.61
N TRP A 53 7.19 5.33 7.59
CA TRP A 53 6.56 4.05 7.22
C TRP A 53 6.72 2.96 8.29
N VAL A 54 7.76 3.00 9.11
CA VAL A 54 7.95 2.04 10.21
C VAL A 54 6.92 2.31 11.30
N GLN A 55 6.69 3.57 11.62
CA GLN A 55 5.65 3.99 12.56
C GLN A 55 4.25 3.69 12.03
N VAL A 56 3.98 3.92 10.73
CA VAL A 56 2.71 3.54 10.08
C VAL A 56 2.47 2.03 10.19
N GLU A 57 3.45 1.20 9.84
CA GLU A 57 3.32 -0.26 9.94
C GLU A 57 3.00 -0.68 11.38
N ARG A 58 3.71 -0.12 12.37
CA ARG A 58 3.52 -0.43 13.78
C ARG A 58 2.10 -0.07 14.25
N LEU A 59 1.63 1.14 13.96
CA LEU A 59 0.30 1.61 14.37
C LEU A 59 -0.81 0.84 13.68
N ALA A 60 -0.73 0.69 12.35
CA ALA A 60 -1.75 -0.03 11.59
C ALA A 60 -1.85 -1.50 12.00
N THR A 61 -0.71 -2.13 12.31
CA THR A 61 -0.66 -3.48 12.86
C THR A 61 -1.34 -3.59 14.23
N ALA A 62 -1.11 -2.62 15.13
CA ALA A 62 -1.75 -2.60 16.43
C ALA A 62 -3.27 -2.36 16.33
N LEU A 63 -3.69 -1.46 15.43
CA LEU A 63 -5.11 -1.20 15.16
C LEU A 63 -5.84 -2.46 14.68
N HIS A 64 -5.15 -3.35 13.94
CA HIS A 64 -5.75 -4.61 13.48
C HIS A 64 -6.14 -5.59 14.59
N GLU A 65 -5.70 -5.38 15.83
CA GLU A 65 -6.15 -6.13 17.01
C GLU A 65 -7.51 -5.64 17.53
N ARG A 66 -8.01 -4.50 17.03
CA ARG A 66 -9.24 -3.84 17.51
C ARG A 66 -10.23 -3.54 16.39
N THR A 67 -9.76 -3.42 15.14
CA THR A 67 -10.60 -3.06 13.99
C THR A 67 -10.14 -3.73 12.68
N LYS A 68 -11.09 -4.09 11.82
CA LYS A 68 -10.87 -4.50 10.43
C LYS A 68 -11.41 -3.41 9.52
N ASP A 69 -10.55 -2.45 9.23
CA ASP A 69 -10.90 -1.25 8.48
C ASP A 69 -9.98 -1.09 7.27
N LEU A 70 -10.57 -0.90 6.09
CA LEU A 70 -9.84 -0.65 4.85
C LEU A 70 -9.00 0.63 4.92
N ARG A 71 -9.43 1.62 5.71
CA ARG A 71 -8.69 2.85 6.00
C ARG A 71 -7.42 2.60 6.82
N VAL A 72 -7.31 1.44 7.48
CA VAL A 72 -6.08 0.97 8.17
C VAL A 72 -5.26 0.05 7.25
N MET A 73 -5.92 -0.84 6.51
CA MET A 73 -5.26 -1.79 5.60
C MET A 73 -4.50 -1.10 4.46
N LEU A 74 -5.00 0.03 3.96
CA LEU A 74 -4.35 0.77 2.88
C LEU A 74 -3.04 1.48 3.30
N PRO A 75 -3.00 2.25 4.40
CA PRO A 75 -1.74 2.74 4.98
C PRO A 75 -0.75 1.62 5.28
N LEU A 76 -1.22 0.48 5.82
CA LEU A 76 -0.36 -0.69 6.04
C LEU A 76 0.22 -1.23 4.73
N THR A 77 -0.62 -1.36 3.70
CA THR A 77 -0.20 -1.79 2.35
C THR A 77 0.84 -0.83 1.77
N ARG A 78 0.66 0.48 1.94
CA ARG A 78 1.63 1.50 1.52
C ARG A 78 2.93 1.40 2.29
N ALA A 79 2.87 1.26 3.62
CA ALA A 79 4.06 1.07 4.46
C ALA A 79 4.85 -0.18 4.05
N TRP A 80 4.16 -1.31 3.84
CA TRP A 80 4.79 -2.53 3.35
C TRP A 80 5.39 -2.38 1.95
N THR A 81 4.71 -1.67 1.06
CA THR A 81 5.25 -1.36 -0.28
C THR A 81 6.54 -0.56 -0.19
N GLN A 82 6.60 0.42 0.72
CA GLN A 82 7.76 1.29 0.91
C GLN A 82 8.93 0.57 1.59
N LEU A 83 8.64 -0.25 2.59
CA LEU A 83 9.65 -0.95 3.39
C LEU A 83 10.16 -2.24 2.70
N ARG A 84 9.28 -2.91 1.95
CA ARG A 84 9.51 -4.27 1.44
C ARG A 84 9.34 -4.39 -0.08
N GLY A 85 9.09 -3.27 -0.77
CA GLY A 85 8.93 -3.23 -2.22
C GLY A 85 7.71 -3.99 -2.72
N LEU A 86 7.82 -4.59 -3.90
CA LEU A 86 6.71 -5.29 -4.57
C LEU A 86 6.17 -6.49 -3.78
N GLN A 87 6.99 -7.14 -2.95
CA GLN A 87 6.50 -8.21 -2.07
C GLN A 87 5.55 -7.66 -1.02
N GLY A 88 5.89 -6.51 -0.40
CA GLY A 88 5.02 -5.86 0.57
C GLY A 88 3.71 -5.37 -0.05
N TYR A 89 3.76 -4.92 -1.31
CA TYR A 89 2.55 -4.60 -2.07
C TYR A 89 1.64 -5.83 -2.27
N ALA A 90 2.21 -6.97 -2.70
CA ALA A 90 1.46 -8.20 -2.88
C ALA A 90 0.85 -8.72 -1.57
N ASP A 91 1.58 -8.63 -0.46
CA ASP A 91 1.08 -9.00 0.87
C ASP A 91 -0.12 -8.12 1.28
N GLY A 92 -0.03 -6.80 1.05
CA GLY A 92 -1.11 -5.86 1.36
C GLY A 92 -2.36 -6.05 0.51
N LEU A 93 -2.21 -6.28 -0.79
CA LEU A 93 -3.34 -6.66 -1.66
C LEU A 93 -3.98 -7.97 -1.21
N THR A 94 -3.17 -8.95 -0.79
CA THR A 94 -3.66 -10.23 -0.28
C THR A 94 -4.48 -10.03 1.00
N LEU A 95 -4.00 -9.18 1.92
CA LEU A 95 -4.73 -8.81 3.13
C LEU A 95 -6.09 -8.18 2.79
N ILE A 96 -6.12 -7.17 1.92
CA ILE A 96 -7.36 -6.47 1.54
C ILE A 96 -8.33 -7.43 0.84
N HIS A 97 -7.85 -8.20 -0.14
CA HIS A 97 -8.68 -9.17 -0.86
C HIS A 97 -9.34 -10.18 0.09
N GLN A 98 -8.55 -10.77 0.98
CA GLN A 98 -9.08 -11.76 1.93
C GLN A 98 -9.99 -11.13 2.99
N ALA A 99 -9.75 -9.88 3.41
CA ALA A 99 -10.65 -9.17 4.31
C ALA A 99 -12.02 -8.93 3.65
N LEU A 100 -12.03 -8.50 2.39
CA LEU A 100 -13.27 -8.30 1.62
C LEU A 100 -14.03 -9.62 1.43
N ASP A 101 -13.32 -10.71 1.14
CA ASP A 101 -13.92 -12.04 0.95
C ASP A 101 -14.53 -12.60 2.26
N ARG A 102 -13.83 -12.44 3.40
CA ARG A 102 -14.27 -12.97 4.70
C ARG A 102 -15.33 -12.12 5.38
N TYR A 103 -15.27 -10.80 5.22
CA TYR A 103 -15.95 -9.85 6.09
C TYR A 103 -16.76 -8.80 5.33
N TRP A 104 -17.14 -9.05 4.07
CA TRP A 104 -17.79 -8.06 3.20
C TRP A 104 -18.79 -7.13 3.90
N GLU A 105 -19.80 -7.68 4.59
CA GLU A 105 -20.81 -6.87 5.27
C GLU A 105 -20.24 -6.08 6.47
N PRO A 106 -19.63 -6.72 7.50
CA PRO A 106 -19.16 -6.02 8.69
C PRO A 106 -17.85 -5.23 8.53
N LEU A 107 -17.14 -5.34 7.39
CA LEU A 107 -15.86 -4.64 7.18
C LEU A 107 -16.03 -3.12 7.21
N LEU A 108 -15.07 -2.40 7.78
CA LEU A 108 -15.14 -0.94 7.84
C LEU A 108 -14.45 -0.29 6.63
N PRO A 109 -14.95 0.85 6.11
CA PRO A 109 -16.24 1.49 6.44
C PRO A 109 -17.45 0.63 6.03
N LEU A 110 -18.55 0.72 6.78
CA LEU A 110 -19.78 -0.04 6.50
C LEU A 110 -20.42 0.39 5.17
N LEU A 111 -21.26 -0.48 4.60
CA LEU A 111 -22.06 -0.18 3.39
C LEU A 111 -23.36 0.57 3.70
N GLU A 112 -23.70 0.72 4.98
CA GLU A 112 -24.91 1.39 5.46
C GLU A 112 -24.51 2.51 6.43
N PHE A 113 -25.20 3.64 6.33
CA PHE A 113 -25.09 4.76 7.25
C PHE A 113 -26.49 5.27 7.59
N ASP A 114 -26.82 5.33 8.88
CA ASP A 114 -28.14 5.77 9.40
C ASP A 114 -29.34 5.02 8.78
N GLY A 115 -29.20 3.70 8.57
CA GLY A 115 -30.26 2.85 8.00
C GLY A 115 -30.38 2.90 6.48
N GLU A 116 -29.54 3.70 5.81
CA GLU A 116 -29.55 3.86 4.35
C GLU A 116 -28.27 3.28 3.74
N ALA A 117 -28.42 2.59 2.61
CA ALA A 117 -27.27 2.05 1.89
C ALA A 117 -26.42 3.18 1.30
N ASP A 118 -25.21 3.34 1.83
CA ASP A 118 -24.21 4.32 1.38
C ASP A 118 -22.84 3.65 1.18
N PRO A 119 -22.62 2.98 0.04
CA PRO A 119 -21.34 2.34 -0.24
C PRO A 119 -20.24 3.34 -0.61
N LEU A 120 -20.53 4.65 -0.71
CA LEU A 120 -19.59 5.65 -1.22
C LEU A 120 -18.34 5.74 -0.36
N PHE A 121 -18.46 5.65 0.97
CA PHE A 121 -17.30 5.65 1.86
C PHE A 121 -16.33 4.51 1.53
N ARG A 122 -16.85 3.29 1.33
CA ARG A 122 -16.01 2.14 0.97
C ARG A 122 -15.42 2.27 -0.43
N ILE A 123 -16.21 2.72 -1.40
CA ILE A 123 -15.74 2.97 -2.77
C ILE A 123 -14.59 3.99 -2.77
N ASN A 124 -14.72 5.08 -2.02
CA ASN A 124 -13.69 6.11 -1.91
C ASN A 124 -12.38 5.56 -1.34
N VAL A 125 -12.48 4.71 -0.32
CA VAL A 125 -11.29 4.05 0.25
C VAL A 125 -10.66 3.10 -0.78
N LEU A 126 -11.45 2.28 -1.47
CA LEU A 126 -10.93 1.37 -2.50
C LEU A 126 -10.39 2.08 -3.75
N ALA A 127 -10.79 3.32 -4.01
CA ALA A 127 -10.24 4.13 -5.10
C ALA A 127 -8.71 4.35 -4.97
N ASP A 128 -8.15 4.27 -3.76
CA ASP A 128 -6.71 4.35 -3.53
C ASP A 128 -5.93 3.12 -4.05
N LEU A 129 -6.60 2.02 -4.37
CA LEU A 129 -6.01 0.91 -5.11
C LEU A 129 -5.92 1.18 -6.62
N GLY A 130 -6.65 2.20 -7.09
CA GLY A 130 -6.77 2.55 -8.50
C GLY A 130 -5.56 3.31 -9.06
N ASP A 131 -5.67 3.63 -10.35
CA ASP A 131 -4.66 4.40 -11.07
C ASP A 131 -4.49 5.81 -10.48
N LYS A 132 -3.28 6.36 -10.59
CA LYS A 132 -2.90 7.69 -10.09
C LYS A 132 -2.98 7.88 -8.58
N SER A 133 -3.19 6.82 -7.80
CA SER A 133 -3.10 6.88 -6.35
C SER A 133 -1.66 7.02 -5.85
N ALA A 134 -1.52 7.40 -4.58
CA ALA A 134 -0.22 7.38 -3.90
C ALA A 134 0.37 5.97 -3.88
N LEU A 135 -0.46 4.94 -3.69
CA LEU A 135 -0.02 3.54 -3.71
C LEU A 135 0.55 3.14 -5.07
N THR A 136 -0.14 3.45 -6.17
CA THR A 136 0.34 3.20 -7.54
C THR A 136 1.67 3.90 -7.79
N SER A 137 1.84 5.11 -7.28
CA SER A 137 3.12 5.83 -7.37
C SER A 137 4.24 5.14 -6.60
N CYS A 138 3.96 4.63 -5.40
CA CYS A 138 4.91 3.85 -4.59
C CYS A 138 5.34 2.57 -5.31
N VAL A 139 4.37 1.80 -5.84
CA VAL A 139 4.60 0.55 -6.57
C VAL A 139 5.47 0.78 -7.81
N ARG A 140 5.20 1.85 -8.57
CA ARG A 140 6.01 2.20 -9.74
C ARG A 140 7.45 2.56 -9.39
N SER A 141 7.67 3.16 -8.22
CA SER A 141 9.00 3.54 -7.75
C SER A 141 9.73 2.40 -7.04
N ALA A 142 9.04 1.32 -6.68
CA ALA A 142 9.66 0.16 -6.04
C ALA A 142 10.67 -0.52 -6.97
N TRP A 143 11.73 -1.07 -6.37
CA TRP A 143 12.73 -1.87 -7.06
C TRP A 143 12.08 -3.15 -7.60
N LEU A 144 12.19 -3.37 -8.91
CA LEU A 144 11.79 -4.62 -9.54
C LEU A 144 12.92 -5.65 -9.45
N LEU A 145 14.15 -5.19 -9.72
CA LEU A 145 15.36 -6.00 -9.61
C LEU A 145 16.43 -5.17 -8.94
N LYS A 146 17.09 -5.75 -7.94
CA LYS A 146 18.27 -5.19 -7.29
C LYS A 146 19.31 -6.29 -7.18
N SER A 147 20.42 -6.14 -7.89
CA SER A 147 21.48 -7.15 -7.97
C SER A 147 22.85 -6.49 -8.11
N ALA A 148 23.92 -7.28 -7.99
CA ALA A 148 25.28 -6.79 -8.24
C ALA A 148 25.48 -6.27 -9.69
N ALA A 149 24.66 -6.72 -10.64
CA ALA A 149 24.71 -6.30 -12.04
C ALA A 149 23.96 -4.99 -12.32
N GLY A 150 23.20 -4.48 -11.34
CA GLY A 150 22.43 -3.25 -11.47
C GLY A 150 21.07 -3.32 -10.77
N GLU A 151 20.41 -2.17 -10.76
CA GLU A 151 19.10 -1.98 -10.14
C GLU A 151 18.14 -1.20 -11.06
N ILE A 152 16.89 -1.65 -11.08
CA ILE A 152 15.85 -1.04 -11.91
C ILE A 152 14.52 -1.02 -11.15
N THR A 153 13.81 0.11 -11.25
CA THR A 153 12.46 0.27 -10.70
C THR A 153 11.43 -0.37 -11.63
N LEU A 154 10.24 -0.67 -11.11
CA LEU A 154 9.14 -1.16 -11.94
C LEU A 154 8.80 -0.19 -13.08
N ARG A 155 8.79 1.12 -12.79
CA ARG A 155 8.57 2.18 -13.78
C ARG A 155 9.56 2.10 -14.92
N ASP A 156 10.86 2.06 -14.61
CA ASP A 156 11.90 2.06 -15.62
C ASP A 156 11.89 0.76 -16.43
N ALA A 157 11.59 -0.37 -15.79
CA ALA A 157 11.43 -1.63 -16.51
C ALA A 157 10.26 -1.57 -17.50
N CYS A 158 9.11 -1.02 -17.11
CA CYS A 158 7.99 -0.78 -18.03
C CYS A 158 8.40 0.14 -19.19
N SER A 159 9.06 1.26 -18.91
CA SER A 159 9.52 2.21 -19.92
C SER A 159 10.57 1.62 -20.87
N LEU A 160 11.44 0.74 -20.37
CA LEU A 160 12.31 -0.05 -21.23
C LEU A 160 11.47 -1.00 -22.08
N LEU A 161 10.53 -1.75 -21.52
CA LEU A 161 9.76 -2.76 -22.27
C LEU A 161 8.84 -2.14 -23.33
N ASP A 162 8.23 -0.99 -23.08
CA ASP A 162 7.38 -0.27 -24.05
C ASP A 162 8.18 0.56 -25.07
N GLY A 163 9.45 0.86 -24.77
CA GLY A 163 10.37 1.55 -25.67
C GLY A 163 10.36 3.07 -25.56
N SER A 164 9.64 3.62 -24.58
CA SER A 164 9.71 5.02 -24.19
C SER A 164 11.10 5.41 -23.62
N LYS A 165 11.84 4.43 -23.11
CA LYS A 165 13.23 4.58 -22.65
C LYS A 165 14.12 3.53 -23.33
N GLN A 166 15.29 3.94 -23.82
CA GLN A 166 16.23 3.02 -24.48
C GLN A 166 17.26 2.43 -23.52
N GLU A 167 17.70 3.22 -22.54
CA GLU A 167 18.73 2.83 -21.58
C GLU A 167 18.36 3.30 -20.17
N CYS A 168 18.83 2.57 -19.15
CA CYS A 168 18.75 2.99 -17.76
C CYS A 168 20.14 2.97 -17.15
N ALA A 169 20.61 4.11 -16.64
CA ALA A 169 21.98 4.27 -16.15
C ALA A 169 22.31 3.32 -14.98
N THR A 170 21.34 3.01 -14.13
CA THR A 170 21.50 2.09 -13.00
C THR A 170 21.35 0.62 -13.39
N PHE A 171 21.01 0.32 -14.65
CA PHE A 171 20.84 -1.03 -15.16
C PHE A 171 21.48 -1.21 -16.56
N PRO A 172 22.81 -1.42 -16.62
CA PRO A 172 23.55 -1.57 -17.87
C PRO A 172 23.05 -2.77 -18.70
N GLY A 173 22.93 -2.59 -20.02
CA GLY A 173 22.44 -3.64 -20.94
C GLY A 173 20.94 -3.58 -21.27
N GLY A 174 20.18 -2.70 -20.61
CA GLY A 174 18.86 -2.22 -21.06
C GLY A 174 17.84 -3.32 -21.37
N ARG A 175 17.12 -3.17 -22.50
CA ARG A 175 16.01 -4.08 -22.90
C ARG A 175 16.46 -5.54 -23.07
N ALA A 176 17.68 -5.78 -23.56
CA ALA A 176 18.17 -7.12 -23.86
C ALA A 176 18.35 -7.95 -22.59
N VAL A 177 18.99 -7.36 -21.57
CA VAL A 177 19.16 -8.00 -20.26
C VAL A 177 17.81 -8.16 -19.57
N CYS A 178 16.94 -7.14 -19.62
CA CYS A 178 15.61 -7.24 -19.01
C CYS A 178 14.77 -8.41 -19.57
N ARG A 179 14.88 -8.71 -20.88
CA ARG A 179 14.22 -9.88 -21.48
C ARG A 179 14.87 -11.21 -21.13
N MET A 180 16.19 -11.25 -20.96
CA MET A 180 16.91 -12.47 -20.57
C MET A 180 16.70 -12.82 -19.10
N SER A 181 16.63 -11.81 -18.23
CA SER A 181 16.38 -11.97 -16.80
C SER A 181 14.93 -12.38 -16.48
N TRP A 182 14.01 -12.16 -17.42
CA TRP A 182 12.66 -12.70 -17.36
C TRP A 182 12.67 -14.10 -17.98
N PRO A 183 12.49 -15.19 -17.21
CA PRO A 183 12.38 -16.51 -17.81
C PRO A 183 11.17 -16.47 -18.74
N SER A 184 11.40 -16.60 -20.05
CA SER A 184 10.33 -16.81 -20.99
C SER A 184 9.56 -18.04 -20.52
N ARG A 185 8.39 -17.86 -19.91
CA ARG A 185 7.37 -18.91 -19.86
C ARG A 185 6.79 -19.07 -21.27
N SER A 186 7.65 -19.50 -22.20
CA SER A 186 7.23 -20.07 -23.46
C SER A 186 6.88 -21.53 -23.18
N SER A 187 5.59 -21.83 -23.33
CA SER A 187 4.95 -23.15 -23.34
C SER A 187 4.75 -23.85 -21.98
N ARG A 188 3.56 -23.65 -21.39
CA ARG A 188 2.69 -24.80 -21.13
C ARG A 188 1.43 -24.59 -21.95
N ARG A 189 1.28 -25.44 -22.97
CA ARG A 189 0.03 -25.66 -23.70
C ARG A 189 -0.98 -26.32 -22.76
#